data_AF-U2MKC0-F1
#
_entry.id   AF-U2MKC0-F1
#
_cell.length_a   1.000
_cell.length_b   1.000
_cell.length_c   1.000
_cell.angle_alpha   90.00
_cell.angle_beta   90.00
_cell.angle_gamma   90.00
#
_symmetry.space_group_name_H-M   'P 1'
#
loop_
_entity.id
_entity.type
_entity.pdbx_description
1 polymer ?
#
loop_
_entity_poly.entity_id
_entity_poly.type
_entity_poly.pdbx_seq_one_letter_code
_entity_poly.pdbx_strand_id
1 'polypeptide(L)'
;MSKQGGLRLVFDDLKRIRMIKPNQWRGIWIVLALLLVCSCGKIQNEYSDFRPYFVYNNNVRQCARLAEAMTPNSGIFCIIQQQFISGATYYVFTNSDGLSQKIIQNDRERQGHYVLGYNNGLIVGYGNLSDPQVFYAYDLECPNCFDASSLPVRSKPLHLASGGIAICNVCHRHYNLNNNGVIISGERGKKLTRYRASSTGPYGILSVN
;
A
#
# COMPACT_ATOMS: atom_id res chain seq x y z
N MET A 1 27.32 -31.35 51.21
CA MET A 1 28.30 -31.32 50.10
C MET A 1 27.88 -30.23 49.12
N SER A 2 28.57 -29.09 49.18
CA SER A 2 28.23 -27.86 48.45
C SER A 2 28.90 -27.83 47.06
N LYS A 3 28.11 -27.57 46.01
CA LYS A 3 28.56 -27.50 44.61
C LYS A 3 29.44 -26.26 44.38
N GLN A 4 30.77 -26.43 44.43
CA GLN A 4 31.77 -25.44 44.01
C GLN A 4 32.01 -25.46 42.47
N GLY A 5 30.94 -25.29 41.67
CA GLY A 5 31.05 -25.34 40.20
C GLY A 5 30.94 -24.00 39.46
N GLY A 6 30.32 -22.98 40.07
CA GLY A 6 29.94 -21.74 39.35
C GLY A 6 31.04 -20.67 39.27
N LEU A 7 31.92 -20.58 40.27
CA LEU A 7 32.88 -19.47 40.36
C LEU A 7 34.07 -19.61 39.39
N ARG A 8 34.41 -20.85 38.97
CA ARG A 8 35.51 -21.11 38.04
C ARG A 8 35.20 -20.68 36.61
N LEU A 9 33.95 -20.85 36.15
CA LEU A 9 33.54 -20.46 34.79
C LEU A 9 33.62 -18.94 34.59
N VAL A 10 33.20 -18.15 35.59
CA VAL A 10 33.25 -16.67 35.51
C VAL A 10 34.69 -16.14 35.50
N PHE A 11 35.61 -16.79 36.21
CA PHE A 11 37.02 -16.38 36.27
C PHE A 11 37.79 -16.69 34.97
N ASP A 12 37.47 -17.80 34.31
CA ASP A 12 38.11 -18.18 33.05
C ASP A 12 37.61 -17.32 31.86
N ASP A 13 36.34 -16.91 31.86
CA ASP A 13 35.81 -15.94 30.89
C ASP A 13 36.40 -14.53 31.07
N LEU A 14 36.59 -14.07 32.31
CA LEU A 14 37.24 -12.79 32.60
C LEU A 14 38.72 -12.76 32.19
N LYS A 15 39.42 -13.90 32.29
CA LYS A 15 40.80 -14.02 31.80
C LYS A 15 40.87 -13.98 30.27
N ARG A 16 39.89 -14.54 29.55
CA ARG A 16 39.81 -14.43 28.08
C ARG A 16 39.65 -12.98 27.60
N ILE A 17 38.83 -12.18 28.29
CA ILE A 17 38.64 -10.75 27.98
C ILE A 17 39.96 -9.96 28.18
N ARG A 18 40.76 -10.33 29.19
CA ARG A 18 42.08 -9.71 29.47
C ARG A 18 43.20 -10.10 28.50
N MET A 19 43.02 -11.12 27.64
CA MET A 19 44.02 -11.52 26.65
C MET A 19 43.84 -10.86 25.27
N ILE A 20 42.83 -10.01 25.10
CA ILE A 20 42.60 -9.26 23.88
C ILE A 20 43.60 -8.11 23.82
N LYS A 21 44.68 -8.28 23.04
CA LYS A 21 45.68 -7.22 22.77
C LYS A 21 44.97 -5.93 22.32
N PRO A 22 45.48 -4.71 22.63
CA PRO A 22 44.81 -3.45 22.25
C PRO A 22 44.45 -3.36 20.76
N ASN A 23 45.24 -4.01 19.91
CA ASN A 23 45.08 -4.05 18.46
C ASN A 23 43.90 -4.94 18.01
N GLN A 24 43.46 -5.89 18.85
CA GLN A 24 42.33 -6.78 18.61
C GLN A 24 40.99 -6.10 18.94
N TRP A 25 40.96 -5.16 19.90
CA TRP A 25 39.81 -4.29 20.13
C TRP A 25 39.53 -3.40 18.91
N ARG A 26 40.57 -2.88 18.26
CA ARG A 26 40.44 -2.11 17.01
C ARG A 26 39.76 -2.95 15.91
N GLY A 27 40.14 -4.22 15.78
CA GLY A 27 39.50 -5.14 14.84
C GLY A 27 38.01 -5.39 15.14
N ILE A 28 37.66 -5.58 16.41
CA ILE A 28 36.26 -5.76 16.83
C ILE A 28 35.44 -4.50 16.54
N TRP A 29 35.96 -3.31 16.84
CA TRP A 29 35.29 -2.03 16.54
C TRP A 29 35.14 -1.80 15.03
N ILE A 30 36.12 -2.20 14.22
CA ILE A 30 36.02 -2.12 12.74
C ILE A 30 34.95 -3.07 12.21
N VAL A 31 34.86 -4.31 12.73
CA VAL A 31 33.82 -5.27 12.33
C VAL A 31 32.43 -4.80 12.77
N LEU A 32 32.29 -4.27 13.99
CA LEU A 32 31.03 -3.70 14.48
C LEU A 32 30.59 -2.47 13.65
N ALA A 33 31.55 -1.61 13.29
CA ALA A 33 31.31 -0.47 12.40
C ALA A 33 30.92 -0.92 10.99
N LEU A 34 31.54 -1.99 10.44
CA LEU A 34 31.17 -2.58 9.15
C LEU A 34 29.74 -3.15 9.15
N LEU A 35 29.31 -3.78 10.25
CA LEU A 35 27.94 -4.29 10.40
C LEU A 35 26.89 -3.18 10.43
N LEU A 36 27.23 -2.00 10.98
CA LEU A 36 26.35 -0.83 11.00
C LEU A 36 26.14 -0.22 9.60
N VAL A 37 27.11 -0.32 8.68
CA VAL A 37 26.97 0.22 7.31
C VAL A 37 26.11 -0.66 6.40
N CYS A 38 25.84 -1.91 6.77
CA CYS A 38 25.01 -2.83 5.99
C CYS A 38 23.49 -2.66 6.21
N SER A 39 23.06 -1.77 7.12
CA SER A 39 21.63 -1.52 7.38
C SER A 39 20.98 -0.53 6.40
N CYS A 40 21.63 -0.22 5.28
CA CYS A 40 21.03 0.61 4.22
C CYS A 40 20.11 -0.25 3.33
N GLY A 41 18.98 -0.68 3.91
CA GLY A 41 17.87 -1.18 3.11
C GLY A 41 17.28 -0.02 2.29
N LYS A 42 16.84 -0.30 1.05
CA LYS A 42 16.05 0.67 0.28
C LYS A 42 14.76 0.96 1.05
N ILE A 43 14.68 2.10 1.73
CA ILE A 43 13.46 2.58 2.38
C ILE A 43 12.43 2.80 1.27
N GLN A 44 11.44 1.91 1.17
CA GLN A 44 10.27 2.16 0.33
C GLN A 44 9.32 3.05 1.14
N ASN A 45 9.13 4.29 0.68
CA ASN A 45 8.14 5.18 1.28
C ASN A 45 6.77 4.49 1.32
N GLU A 46 6.04 4.68 2.42
CA GLU A 46 4.70 4.10 2.55
C GLU A 46 3.71 4.72 1.55
N TYR A 47 3.94 5.97 1.16
CA TYR A 47 3.11 6.78 0.26
C TYR A 47 3.94 7.29 -0.93
N SER A 48 3.29 7.52 -2.07
CA SER A 48 3.91 8.12 -3.27
C SER A 48 4.09 9.63 -3.13
N ASP A 49 5.04 10.19 -3.90
CA ASP A 49 5.23 11.64 -4.04
C ASP A 49 4.12 12.29 -4.90
N PHE A 50 3.43 11.49 -5.72
CA PHE A 50 2.21 11.90 -6.41
C PHE A 50 1.08 12.07 -5.40
N ARG A 51 0.42 13.22 -5.45
CA ARG A 51 -0.64 13.63 -4.51
C ARG A 51 -1.98 13.62 -5.23
N PRO A 52 -2.76 12.53 -5.16
CA PRO A 52 -4.14 12.60 -5.60
C PRO A 52 -4.91 13.54 -4.68
N TYR A 53 -6.01 14.08 -5.18
CA TYR A 53 -6.98 14.82 -4.40
C TYR A 53 -8.38 14.46 -4.91
N PHE A 54 -9.09 13.63 -4.15
CA PHE A 54 -10.41 13.18 -4.52
C PHE A 54 -11.34 13.18 -3.32
N VAL A 55 -12.45 13.91 -3.45
CA VAL A 55 -13.53 13.93 -2.45
C VAL A 55 -14.84 13.58 -3.13
N TYR A 56 -15.54 12.58 -2.61
CA TYR A 56 -16.80 12.10 -3.16
C TYR A 56 -17.86 11.95 -2.07
N ASN A 57 -19.01 12.58 -2.28
CA ASN A 57 -20.13 12.49 -1.35
C ASN A 57 -21.12 11.42 -1.81
N ASN A 58 -21.00 10.22 -1.25
CA ASN A 58 -21.85 9.09 -1.61
C ASN A 58 -23.27 9.22 -1.03
N ASN A 59 -23.51 10.12 -0.08
CA ASN A 59 -24.86 10.40 0.45
C ASN A 59 -25.78 10.96 -0.64
N VAL A 60 -25.24 11.74 -1.57
CA VAL A 60 -26.02 12.37 -2.64
C VAL A 60 -26.24 11.41 -3.81
N ARG A 61 -25.23 10.61 -4.15
CA ARG A 61 -25.21 9.82 -5.38
C ARG A 61 -25.63 8.36 -5.19
N GLN A 62 -25.58 7.86 -3.95
CA GLN A 62 -26.06 6.53 -3.56
C GLN A 62 -25.47 5.40 -4.42
N CYS A 63 -24.15 5.39 -4.59
CA CYS A 63 -23.45 4.31 -5.27
C CYS A 63 -23.30 3.10 -4.35
N ALA A 64 -23.98 2.00 -4.67
CA ALA A 64 -23.93 0.77 -3.87
C ALA A 64 -22.53 0.12 -3.89
N ARG A 65 -21.86 0.11 -5.06
CA ARG A 65 -20.52 -0.47 -5.23
C ARG A 65 -19.49 0.22 -4.34
N LEU A 66 -19.54 1.55 -4.25
CA LEU A 66 -18.69 2.31 -3.35
C LEU A 66 -19.08 2.09 -1.88
N ALA A 67 -20.37 2.01 -1.59
CA ALA A 67 -20.86 1.79 -0.23
C ALA A 67 -20.36 0.47 0.39
N GLU A 68 -20.32 -0.61 -0.40
CA GLU A 68 -19.76 -1.89 0.00
C GLU A 68 -18.28 -1.76 0.42
N ALA A 69 -17.47 -1.03 -0.35
CA ALA A 69 -16.06 -0.78 -0.02
C ALA A 69 -15.87 0.16 1.17
N MET A 70 -16.78 1.11 1.37
CA MET A 70 -16.80 2.03 2.52
C MET A 70 -17.43 1.43 3.78
N THR A 71 -17.77 0.13 3.77
CA THR A 71 -18.28 -0.59 4.94
C THR A 71 -17.13 -1.21 5.75
N PRO A 72 -17.01 -0.87 7.05
CA PRO A 72 -16.06 -1.49 7.96
C PRO A 72 -16.07 -3.03 7.90
N ASN A 73 -14.89 -3.63 7.88
CA ASN A 73 -14.60 -5.07 7.89
C ASN A 73 -15.15 -5.85 6.69
N SER A 74 -15.54 -5.19 5.60
CA SER A 74 -16.08 -5.87 4.43
C SER A 74 -15.05 -6.73 3.71
N GLY A 75 -13.77 -6.30 3.67
CA GLY A 75 -12.75 -6.89 2.80
C GLY A 75 -13.09 -6.71 1.31
N ILE A 76 -14.09 -5.89 0.99
CA ILE A 76 -14.54 -5.54 -0.35
C ILE A 76 -13.83 -4.27 -0.76
N PHE A 77 -13.34 -4.25 -1.98
CA PHE A 77 -12.71 -3.08 -2.57
C PHE A 77 -13.51 -2.63 -3.79
N CYS A 78 -13.35 -1.35 -4.13
CA CYS A 78 -13.98 -0.73 -5.28
C CYS A 78 -12.91 0.04 -6.08
N ILE A 79 -12.82 -0.25 -7.37
CA ILE A 79 -12.15 0.60 -8.35
C ILE A 79 -13.01 1.85 -8.55
N ILE A 80 -12.37 3.02 -8.59
CA ILE A 80 -12.96 4.28 -9.03
C ILE A 80 -12.13 4.78 -10.20
N GLN A 81 -12.75 4.94 -11.37
CA GLN A 81 -12.10 5.51 -12.54
C GLN A 81 -12.89 6.71 -13.07
N GLN A 82 -12.18 7.75 -13.47
CA GLN A 82 -12.77 8.82 -14.26
C GLN A 82 -12.64 8.50 -15.75
N GLN A 83 -13.76 8.50 -16.47
CA GLN A 83 -13.80 8.16 -17.90
C GLN A 83 -14.61 9.19 -18.67
N PHE A 84 -14.12 9.58 -19.86
CA PHE A 84 -14.87 10.41 -20.80
C PHE A 84 -15.62 9.50 -21.79
N ILE A 85 -16.94 9.51 -21.74
CA ILE A 85 -17.80 8.63 -22.53
C ILE A 85 -18.88 9.46 -23.20
N SER A 86 -18.93 9.45 -24.54
CA SER A 86 -20.00 10.10 -25.31
C SER A 86 -20.22 11.58 -24.95
N GLY A 87 -19.14 12.36 -24.81
CA GLY A 87 -19.23 13.81 -24.57
C GLY A 87 -19.34 14.24 -23.11
N ALA A 88 -19.41 13.30 -22.16
CA ALA A 88 -19.50 13.59 -20.74
C ALA A 88 -18.48 12.80 -19.92
N THR A 89 -18.06 13.39 -18.80
CA THR A 89 -17.17 12.73 -17.84
C THR A 89 -17.98 11.99 -16.78
N TYR A 90 -17.56 10.76 -16.48
CA TYR A 90 -18.21 9.87 -15.53
C TYR A 90 -17.21 9.35 -14.52
N TYR A 91 -17.70 9.06 -13.32
CA TYR A 91 -17.07 8.10 -12.43
C TYR A 91 -17.64 6.71 -12.68
N VAL A 92 -16.77 5.74 -12.88
CA VAL A 92 -17.10 4.32 -13.01
C VAL A 92 -16.59 3.61 -11.77
N PHE A 93 -17.52 3.00 -11.04
CA PHE A 93 -17.26 2.27 -9.81
C PHE A 93 -17.40 0.78 -10.08
N THR A 94 -16.37 -0.01 -9.80
CA THR A 94 -16.38 -1.46 -10.02
C THR A 94 -15.91 -2.18 -8.76
N ASN A 95 -16.76 -3.03 -8.19
CA ASN A 95 -16.41 -3.79 -6.97
C ASN A 95 -15.61 -5.08 -7.28
N SER A 96 -15.17 -5.78 -6.24
CA SER A 96 -14.44 -7.06 -6.36
C SER A 96 -15.21 -8.21 -7.04
N ASP A 97 -16.54 -8.09 -7.18
CA ASP A 97 -17.38 -9.06 -7.89
C ASP A 97 -17.53 -8.73 -9.38
N GLY A 98 -16.87 -7.67 -9.86
CA GLY A 98 -16.96 -7.18 -11.24
C GLY A 98 -18.22 -6.37 -11.54
N LEU A 99 -19.10 -6.14 -10.55
CA LEU A 99 -20.30 -5.34 -10.72
C LEU A 99 -19.93 -3.86 -10.82
N SER A 100 -20.45 -3.20 -11.85
CA SER A 100 -20.11 -1.80 -12.15
C SER A 100 -21.31 -0.87 -12.08
N GLN A 101 -21.09 0.36 -11.59
CA GLN A 101 -22.06 1.46 -11.62
C GLN A 101 -21.38 2.70 -12.20
N LYS A 102 -22.03 3.34 -13.16
CA LYS A 102 -21.52 4.54 -13.84
C LYS A 102 -22.35 5.76 -13.43
N ILE A 103 -21.67 6.83 -13.03
CA ILE A 103 -22.29 8.04 -12.48
C ILE A 103 -21.70 9.26 -13.20
N ILE A 104 -22.57 10.08 -13.83
CA ILE A 104 -22.14 11.30 -14.52
C ILE A 104 -21.63 12.33 -13.52
N GLN A 105 -20.55 13.03 -13.87
CA GLN A 105 -20.04 14.13 -13.05
C GLN A 105 -20.98 15.34 -13.13
N ASN A 106 -21.26 15.94 -11.97
CA ASN A 106 -21.96 17.22 -11.89
C ASN A 106 -20.97 18.41 -11.91
N ASP A 107 -21.48 19.64 -11.94
CA ASP A 107 -20.67 20.85 -11.98
C ASP A 107 -19.74 20.99 -10.75
N ARG A 108 -20.22 20.62 -9.56
CA ARG A 108 -19.43 20.67 -8.33
C ARG A 108 -18.22 19.75 -8.40
N GLU A 109 -18.41 18.54 -8.93
CA GLU A 109 -17.32 17.55 -9.09
C GLU A 109 -16.32 18.01 -10.16
N ARG A 110 -16.79 18.65 -11.24
CA ARG A 110 -15.90 19.25 -12.25
C ARG A 110 -15.08 20.42 -11.71
N GLN A 111 -15.69 21.28 -10.90
CA GLN A 111 -15.04 22.45 -10.30
C GLN A 111 -14.07 22.08 -9.16
N GLY A 112 -14.20 20.89 -8.57
CA GLY A 112 -13.35 20.44 -7.48
C GLY A 112 -11.89 20.17 -7.87
N HIS A 113 -11.54 20.24 -9.16
CA HIS A 113 -10.22 19.92 -9.70
C HIS A 113 -9.66 18.58 -9.17
N TYR A 114 -10.53 17.58 -9.09
CA TYR A 114 -10.16 16.30 -8.52
C TYR A 114 -9.17 15.56 -9.41
N VAL A 115 -8.11 15.06 -8.77
CA VAL A 115 -7.08 14.24 -9.39
C VAL A 115 -7.13 12.89 -8.72
N LEU A 116 -7.53 11.87 -9.48
CA LEU A 116 -7.42 10.48 -9.02
C LEU A 116 -5.95 10.05 -9.08
N GLY A 117 -5.66 8.79 -8.75
CA GLY A 117 -4.36 8.19 -8.99
C GLY A 117 -3.93 8.29 -10.45
N TYR A 118 -2.77 7.72 -10.78
CA TYR A 118 -2.26 7.70 -12.14
C TYR A 118 -3.30 7.18 -13.14
N ASN A 119 -3.34 7.80 -14.31
CA ASN A 119 -4.34 7.55 -15.36
C ASN A 119 -5.79 7.56 -14.85
N ASN A 120 -6.07 8.44 -13.89
CA ASN A 120 -7.38 8.70 -13.32
C ASN A 120 -8.05 7.48 -12.66
N GLY A 121 -7.28 6.63 -11.96
CA GLY A 121 -7.77 5.41 -11.32
C GLY A 121 -7.33 5.26 -9.87
N LEU A 122 -8.25 4.77 -9.02
CA LEU A 122 -7.99 4.42 -7.63
C LEU A 122 -8.65 3.08 -7.30
N ILE A 123 -8.12 2.38 -6.29
CA ILE A 123 -8.77 1.26 -5.61
C ILE A 123 -8.96 1.65 -4.15
N VAL A 124 -10.17 1.59 -3.62
CA VAL A 124 -10.47 1.94 -2.22
C VAL A 124 -11.22 0.82 -1.50
N GLY A 125 -11.06 0.73 -0.19
CA GLY A 125 -11.81 -0.22 0.62
C GLY A 125 -11.25 -0.42 2.02
N TYR A 126 -12.09 -0.96 2.91
CA TYR A 126 -11.64 -1.42 4.23
C TYR A 126 -10.94 -2.77 4.13
N GLY A 127 -9.69 -2.83 4.61
CA GLY A 127 -9.02 -4.11 4.82
C GLY A 127 -9.61 -4.85 6.04
N ASN A 128 -9.52 -6.18 6.01
CA ASN A 128 -10.04 -7.05 7.08
C ASN A 128 -8.96 -7.68 7.98
N LEU A 129 -7.70 -7.23 7.88
CA LEU A 129 -6.56 -7.80 8.64
C LEU A 129 -5.90 -6.83 9.65
N SER A 130 -6.36 -5.57 9.74
CA SER A 130 -5.75 -4.56 10.62
C SER A 130 -6.65 -4.21 11.80
N ASP A 131 -6.04 -4.03 12.98
CA ASP A 131 -6.68 -3.51 14.20
C ASP A 131 -5.80 -2.38 14.81
N PRO A 132 -6.27 -1.12 14.84
CA PRO A 132 -7.57 -0.65 14.39
C PRO A 132 -7.73 -0.78 12.88
N GLN A 133 -8.99 -0.87 12.44
CA GLN A 133 -9.30 -1.01 11.03
C GLN A 133 -8.79 0.18 10.19
N VAL A 134 -8.15 -0.15 9.07
CA VAL A 134 -7.61 0.82 8.12
C VAL A 134 -8.46 0.87 6.85
N PHE A 135 -8.85 2.08 6.46
CA PHE A 135 -9.41 2.35 5.13
C PHE A 135 -8.25 2.62 4.16
N TYR A 136 -8.12 1.77 3.15
CA TYR A 136 -7.04 1.87 2.17
C TYR A 136 -7.49 2.59 0.91
N ALA A 137 -6.57 3.34 0.33
CA ALA A 137 -6.62 3.77 -1.07
C ALA A 137 -5.30 3.43 -1.74
N TYR A 138 -5.37 2.79 -2.90
CA TYR A 138 -4.24 2.42 -3.73
C TYR A 138 -4.38 3.04 -5.11
N ASP A 139 -3.25 3.23 -5.78
CA ASP A 139 -3.25 3.51 -7.21
C ASP A 139 -3.77 2.31 -8.00
N LEU A 140 -4.51 2.56 -9.08
CA LEU A 140 -4.97 1.50 -9.97
C LEU A 140 -3.84 0.97 -10.85
N GLU A 141 -2.79 1.75 -11.10
CA GLU A 141 -1.65 1.37 -11.92
C GLU A 141 -0.68 0.46 -11.16
N CYS A 142 -0.23 -0.61 -11.83
CA CYS A 142 0.76 -1.50 -11.25
C CYS A 142 2.12 -0.79 -11.10
N PRO A 143 2.67 -0.61 -9.89
CA PRO A 143 3.91 0.16 -9.67
C PRO A 143 5.18 -0.51 -10.20
N ASN A 144 5.08 -1.78 -10.60
CA ASN A 144 6.16 -2.56 -11.20
C ASN A 144 6.12 -2.56 -12.74
N CYS A 145 5.04 -2.07 -13.36
CA CYS A 145 4.89 -2.07 -14.82
C CYS A 145 4.58 -0.69 -15.40
N PHE A 146 3.91 0.16 -14.63
CA PHE A 146 3.57 1.51 -15.03
C PHE A 146 4.75 2.45 -14.80
N ASP A 147 5.01 3.29 -15.79
CA ASP A 147 6.01 4.34 -15.73
C ASP A 147 5.42 5.63 -16.32
N ALA A 148 5.16 6.59 -15.45
CA ALA A 148 4.60 7.90 -15.81
C ALA A 148 5.55 8.74 -16.68
N SER A 149 6.85 8.42 -16.70
CA SER A 149 7.86 9.11 -17.50
C SER A 149 8.10 8.48 -18.87
N SER A 150 7.52 7.29 -19.13
CA SER A 150 7.65 6.62 -20.41
C SER A 150 6.90 7.36 -21.53
N LEU A 151 7.49 7.43 -22.72
CA LEU A 151 6.85 8.01 -23.90
C LEU A 151 6.74 6.97 -25.02
N PRO A 152 5.52 6.61 -25.49
CA PRO A 152 4.23 7.04 -24.97
C PRO A 152 3.92 6.40 -23.60
N VAL A 153 3.23 7.15 -22.72
CA VAL A 153 2.74 6.63 -21.43
C VAL A 153 1.72 5.52 -21.72
N ARG A 154 1.91 4.34 -21.12
CA ARG A 154 1.01 3.20 -21.29
C ARG A 154 0.44 2.76 -19.94
N SER A 155 -0.89 2.83 -19.83
CA SER A 155 -1.63 2.32 -18.67
C SER A 155 -1.43 0.80 -18.50
N LYS A 156 -1.38 0.37 -17.24
CA LYS A 156 -1.16 -0.98 -16.69
C LYS A 156 -2.11 -1.18 -15.49
N PRO A 157 -3.44 -1.01 -15.69
CA PRO A 157 -4.39 -1.03 -14.61
C PRO A 157 -4.47 -2.43 -14.01
N LEU A 158 -4.62 -2.47 -12.69
CA LEU A 158 -4.82 -3.70 -11.94
C LEU A 158 -6.27 -4.19 -12.14
N HIS A 159 -6.42 -5.49 -12.26
CA HIS A 159 -7.71 -6.16 -12.21
C HIS A 159 -8.05 -6.46 -10.75
N LEU A 160 -9.26 -6.12 -10.32
CA LEU A 160 -9.74 -6.43 -8.98
C LEU A 160 -10.38 -7.82 -8.96
N ALA A 161 -9.85 -8.72 -8.14
CA ALA A 161 -10.40 -10.04 -7.89
C ALA A 161 -11.09 -10.10 -6.51
N SER A 162 -11.84 -11.18 -6.29
CA SER A 162 -12.48 -11.47 -5.01
C SER A 162 -11.45 -11.64 -3.88
N GLY A 163 -11.92 -11.49 -2.64
CA GLY A 163 -11.07 -11.63 -1.44
C GLY A 163 -10.08 -10.48 -1.21
N GLY A 164 -10.30 -9.32 -1.83
CA GLY A 164 -9.42 -8.16 -1.69
C GLY A 164 -8.05 -8.37 -2.32
N ILE A 165 -8.02 -8.97 -3.52
CA ILE A 165 -6.80 -9.19 -4.30
C ILE A 165 -6.81 -8.31 -5.54
N ALA A 166 -5.72 -7.60 -5.79
CA ALA A 166 -5.48 -6.93 -7.07
C ALA A 166 -4.45 -7.70 -7.89
N ILE A 167 -4.68 -7.84 -9.19
CA ILE A 167 -3.85 -8.66 -10.09
C ILE A 167 -3.36 -7.78 -11.24
N CYS A 168 -2.06 -7.80 -11.51
CA CYS A 168 -1.52 -7.14 -12.71
C CYS A 168 -1.56 -8.09 -13.91
N ASN A 169 -2.24 -7.71 -14.98
CA ASN A 169 -2.31 -8.52 -16.20
C ASN A 169 -1.00 -8.58 -17.00
N VAL A 170 0.01 -7.76 -16.64
CA VAL A 170 1.28 -7.66 -17.37
C VAL A 170 2.39 -8.45 -16.70
N CYS A 171 2.58 -8.28 -15.38
CA CYS A 171 3.59 -9.03 -14.64
C CYS A 171 3.04 -10.16 -13.77
N HIS A 172 1.72 -10.38 -13.81
CA HIS A 172 1.04 -11.45 -13.09
C HIS A 172 1.25 -11.44 -11.57
N ARG A 173 1.65 -10.29 -10.99
CA ARG A 173 1.75 -10.11 -9.54
C ARG A 173 0.35 -10.00 -8.94
N HIS A 174 0.15 -10.69 -7.81
CA HIS A 174 -1.04 -10.58 -6.98
C HIS A 174 -0.70 -9.79 -5.73
N TYR A 175 -1.52 -8.79 -5.43
CA TYR A 175 -1.37 -7.91 -4.29
C TYR A 175 -2.52 -8.10 -3.31
N ASN A 176 -2.19 -8.23 -2.02
CA ASN A 176 -3.20 -8.32 -0.96
C ASN A 176 -3.59 -6.92 -0.49
N LEU A 177 -4.79 -6.48 -0.87
CA LEU A 177 -5.34 -5.17 -0.51
C LEU A 177 -5.71 -5.08 0.97
N ASN A 178 -6.03 -6.22 1.60
CA ASN A 178 -6.30 -6.29 3.03
C ASN A 178 -5.06 -6.12 3.90
N ASN A 179 -3.86 -6.27 3.32
CA ASN A 179 -2.59 -6.18 4.02
C ASN A 179 -1.61 -5.23 3.30
N ASN A 180 -1.92 -3.93 3.33
CA ASN A 180 -1.03 -2.86 2.86
C ASN A 180 -0.49 -3.02 1.41
N GLY A 181 -1.23 -3.72 0.54
CA GLY A 181 -0.88 -3.89 -0.87
C GLY A 181 0.39 -4.70 -1.12
N VAL A 182 0.75 -5.62 -0.20
CA VAL A 182 1.93 -6.48 -0.35
C VAL A 182 1.75 -7.52 -1.46
N ILE A 183 2.85 -7.89 -2.13
CA ILE A 183 2.86 -8.96 -3.12
C ILE A 183 2.72 -10.30 -2.39
N ILE A 184 1.73 -11.11 -2.78
CA ILE A 184 1.50 -12.46 -2.25
C ILE A 184 1.74 -13.57 -3.28
N SER A 185 1.83 -13.22 -4.56
CA SER A 185 2.19 -14.15 -5.65
C SER A 185 2.85 -13.39 -6.80
N GLY A 186 3.74 -14.08 -7.51
CA GLY A 186 4.59 -13.53 -8.57
C GLY A 186 5.98 -13.10 -8.07
N GLU A 187 6.73 -12.47 -8.96
CA GLU A 187 8.08 -11.99 -8.65
C GLU A 187 8.10 -10.91 -7.55
N ARG A 188 9.21 -10.84 -6.81
CA ARG A 188 9.48 -9.73 -5.88
C ARG A 188 9.43 -8.38 -6.60
N GLY A 189 9.08 -7.32 -5.88
CA GLY A 189 8.93 -5.99 -6.46
C GLY A 189 8.44 -4.97 -5.43
N LYS A 190 8.01 -3.81 -5.93
CA LYS A 190 7.36 -2.77 -5.13
C LYS A 190 5.96 -3.24 -4.70
N LYS A 191 5.60 -2.99 -3.45
CA LYS A 191 4.18 -3.07 -3.01
C LYS A 191 3.34 -2.02 -3.75
N LEU A 192 2.02 -2.11 -3.67
CA LEU A 192 1.13 -1.11 -4.27
C LEU A 192 1.41 0.30 -3.73
N THR A 193 1.34 1.27 -4.63
CA THR A 193 1.33 2.68 -4.28
C THR A 193 0.08 2.99 -3.47
N ARG A 194 0.26 3.47 -2.24
CA ARG A 194 -0.83 3.79 -1.31
C ARG A 194 -0.98 5.31 -1.16
N TYR A 195 -2.22 5.73 -0.96
CA TYR A 195 -2.63 7.09 -0.66
C TYR A 195 -3.30 7.16 0.72
N ARG A 196 -3.35 8.37 1.30
CA ARG A 196 -4.08 8.58 2.55
C ARG A 196 -5.55 8.65 2.21
N ALA A 197 -6.37 7.93 2.96
CA ALA A 197 -7.80 7.95 2.71
C ALA A 197 -8.62 7.84 4.00
N SER A 198 -9.83 8.37 3.92
CA SER A 198 -10.82 8.26 4.97
C SER A 198 -12.22 8.11 4.38
N SER A 199 -13.09 7.48 5.17
CA SER A 199 -14.50 7.28 4.88
C SER A 199 -15.30 7.68 6.12
N THR A 200 -16.42 8.37 5.93
CA THR A 200 -17.39 8.64 7.00
C THR A 200 -18.54 7.63 7.03
N GLY A 201 -18.39 6.47 6.37
CA GLY A 201 -19.37 5.38 6.32
C GLY A 201 -19.87 5.06 4.90
N PRO A 202 -20.65 3.99 4.70
CA PRO A 202 -21.02 3.46 3.37
C PRO A 202 -21.61 4.50 2.41
N TYR A 203 -22.52 5.34 2.90
CA TYR A 203 -23.11 6.45 2.14
C TYR A 203 -22.60 7.81 2.63
N GLY A 204 -21.36 7.84 3.11
CA GLY A 204 -20.70 9.03 3.65
C GLY A 204 -19.86 9.77 2.61
N ILE A 205 -18.85 10.48 3.12
CA ILE A 205 -17.84 11.17 2.34
C ILE A 205 -16.61 10.26 2.25
N LEU A 206 -16.16 10.02 1.01
CA LEU A 206 -14.83 9.48 0.70
C LEU A 206 -13.87 10.66 0.52
N SER A 207 -12.70 10.61 1.14
CA SER A 207 -11.60 11.53 0.88
C SER A 207 -10.30 10.77 0.67
N VAL A 208 -9.55 11.12 -0.38
CA VAL A 208 -8.24 10.55 -0.74
C VAL A 208 -7.26 11.69 -1.03
N ASN A 209 -6.09 11.66 -0.37
CA ASN A 209 -5.02 12.67 -0.43
C ASN A 209 -3.60 12.06 -0.41
#